data_AF-A0A0D0CV94-F1
#
_entry.id   AF-A0A0D0CV94-F1
#
_cell.length_a   1.000
_cell.length_b   1.000
_cell.length_c   1.000
_cell.angle_alpha   90.00
_cell.angle_beta   90.00
_cell.angle_gamma   90.00
#
_symmetry.space_group_name_H-M   'P 1'
#
loop_
_entity.id
_entity.type
_entity.pdbx_description
1 polymer ?
#
loop_
_entity_poly.entity_id
_entity_poly.type
_entity_poly.pdbx_seq_one_letter_code
_entity_poly.pdbx_strand_id
1 'polypeptide(L)'
;MSSSITNDLTKWNDEQICEHKDDDNKLFEKKSAECRRRMKAWKEAEHQRVEEEMKRRAEAEAKAKAYTEEVVQAQSSVSGPSKGKQPKAAVSGAAEVVEQAGSLAPCYGCLGAGVACKWLGDIQSMWWRKWEEVMSPWARKKKAWTQSLVVDDDDEYEEEAEDEEVKEERDALGVLTEVLAVVVVEMWDMAAARRRAAEESCAQLERMLGILEEIQGCLDLEYAPDELEVGSEEEFEEEEVVEVAEEREALKGRSEEEAEVDKSV
;
A
#
# COMPACT_ATOMS: atom_id res chain seq x y z
N MET A 1 -23.26 56.91 16.20
CA MET A 1 -21.93 56.68 15.61
C MET A 1 -22.03 55.40 14.80
N SER A 2 -21.95 55.53 13.49
CA SER A 2 -22.19 54.43 12.55
C SER A 2 -21.00 53.48 12.56
N SER A 3 -21.26 52.20 12.82
CA SER A 3 -20.29 51.10 12.78
C SER A 3 -19.83 50.86 11.34
N SER A 4 -18.83 51.62 10.88
CA SER A 4 -18.23 51.47 9.55
C SER A 4 -17.04 50.48 9.52
N ILE A 5 -16.92 49.61 10.53
CA ILE A 5 -15.72 48.78 10.73
C ILE A 5 -15.82 47.36 10.14
N THR A 6 -16.94 46.98 9.52
CA THR A 6 -17.26 45.58 9.18
C THR A 6 -17.44 45.32 7.69
N ASN A 7 -16.40 45.52 6.87
CA ASN A 7 -16.46 45.12 5.44
C ASN A 7 -15.16 44.56 4.85
N ASP A 8 -14.12 44.38 5.67
CA ASP A 8 -12.85 43.78 5.25
C ASP A 8 -12.91 42.25 5.39
N LEU A 9 -13.50 41.61 4.38
CA LEU A 9 -13.71 40.15 4.31
C LEU A 9 -12.39 39.36 4.29
N THR A 10 -11.26 40.00 3.98
CA THR A 10 -9.95 39.34 3.98
C THR A 10 -9.54 38.83 5.36
N LYS A 11 -10.07 39.44 6.43
CA LYS A 11 -9.80 39.07 7.83
C LYS A 11 -10.77 38.04 8.41
N TRP A 12 -11.78 37.63 7.65
CA TRP A 12 -12.74 36.64 8.13
C TRP A 12 -12.13 35.25 8.06
N ASN A 13 -12.30 34.47 9.13
CA ASN A 13 -11.92 33.05 9.13
C ASN A 13 -12.91 32.24 8.27
N ASP A 14 -12.57 30.99 7.94
CA ASP A 14 -13.40 30.16 7.07
C ASP A 14 -14.76 29.81 7.70
N GLU A 15 -14.84 29.67 9.04
CA GLU A 15 -16.10 29.44 9.77
C GLU A 15 -17.07 30.63 9.68
N GLN A 16 -16.59 31.86 9.84
CA GLN A 16 -17.41 33.07 9.68
C GLN A 16 -17.91 33.23 8.24
N ILE A 17 -17.14 32.72 7.26
CA ILE A 17 -17.59 32.63 5.87
C ILE A 17 -18.62 31.50 5.68
N CYS A 18 -18.77 30.54 6.57
CA CYS A 18 -19.84 29.53 6.43
C CYS A 18 -21.12 29.91 7.19
N GLU A 19 -20.99 30.57 8.35
CA GLU A 19 -22.12 30.76 9.28
C GLU A 19 -23.00 31.98 8.97
N HIS A 20 -22.50 32.96 8.22
CA HIS A 20 -23.27 34.18 7.95
C HIS A 20 -24.41 33.93 6.95
N LYS A 21 -25.64 33.79 7.47
CA LYS A 21 -26.91 33.81 6.73
C LYS A 21 -27.41 35.25 6.64
N ASP A 22 -26.75 36.06 5.82
CA ASP A 22 -27.30 37.38 5.46
C ASP A 22 -28.13 37.27 4.20
N ASP A 23 -29.36 37.80 4.25
CA ASP A 23 -30.25 37.92 3.09
C ASP A 23 -29.82 39.06 2.14
N ASP A 24 -28.74 39.77 2.46
CA ASP A 24 -28.23 40.87 1.65
C ASP A 24 -27.45 40.33 0.44
N ASN A 25 -28.12 40.24 -0.71
CA ASN A 25 -27.61 39.67 -1.96
C ASN A 25 -26.19 40.16 -2.33
N LYS A 26 -25.89 41.44 -2.03
CA LYS A 26 -24.58 42.04 -2.34
C LYS A 26 -23.44 41.48 -1.49
N LEU A 27 -23.71 41.14 -0.23
CA LEU A 27 -22.70 40.54 0.66
C LEU A 27 -22.42 39.10 0.23
N PHE A 28 -23.48 38.35 -0.13
CA PHE A 28 -23.37 36.98 -0.64
C PHE A 28 -22.47 36.89 -1.89
N GLU A 29 -22.67 37.76 -2.89
CA GLU A 29 -21.83 37.79 -4.10
C GLU A 29 -20.35 38.04 -3.77
N LYS A 30 -20.07 38.99 -2.88
CA LYS A 30 -18.70 39.34 -2.47
C LYS A 30 -18.02 38.16 -1.74
N LYS A 31 -18.77 37.48 -0.88
CA LYS A 31 -18.34 36.31 -0.11
C LYS A 31 -18.08 35.10 -1.01
N SER A 32 -18.97 34.84 -1.96
CA SER A 32 -18.80 33.81 -3.00
C SER A 32 -17.56 34.08 -3.85
N ALA A 33 -17.34 35.33 -4.27
CA ALA A 33 -16.16 35.71 -5.03
C ALA A 33 -14.86 35.50 -4.23
N GLU A 34 -14.85 35.81 -2.94
CA GLU A 34 -13.69 35.59 -2.06
C GLU A 34 -13.42 34.10 -1.85
N CYS A 35 -14.46 33.29 -1.61
CA CYS A 35 -14.35 31.84 -1.49
C CYS A 35 -13.71 31.22 -2.75
N ARG A 36 -14.15 31.63 -3.94
CA ARG A 36 -13.53 31.20 -5.21
C ARG A 36 -12.05 31.57 -5.31
N ARG A 37 -11.65 32.75 -4.84
CA ARG A 37 -10.25 33.17 -4.81
C ARG A 37 -9.42 32.30 -3.86
N ARG A 38 -9.92 32.06 -2.65
CA ARG A 38 -9.24 31.19 -1.66
C ARG A 38 -9.09 29.77 -2.17
N MET A 39 -10.15 29.20 -2.74
CA MET A 39 -10.10 27.86 -3.32
C MET A 39 -9.09 27.78 -4.47
N LYS A 40 -9.03 28.81 -5.34
CA LYS A 40 -8.03 28.86 -6.41
C LYS A 40 -6.61 28.93 -5.88
N ALA A 41 -6.36 29.80 -4.89
CA ALA A 41 -5.06 29.93 -4.24
C ALA A 41 -4.63 28.63 -3.54
N TRP A 42 -5.57 27.93 -2.89
CA TRP A 42 -5.32 26.65 -2.26
C TRP A 42 -4.94 25.57 -3.28
N LYS A 43 -5.67 25.46 -4.39
CA LYS A 43 -5.34 24.52 -5.50
C LYS A 43 -3.97 24.81 -6.11
N GLU A 44 -3.62 26.09 -6.26
CA GLU A 44 -2.29 26.50 -6.75
C GLU A 44 -1.17 26.14 -5.77
N ALA A 45 -1.37 26.38 -4.47
CA ALA A 45 -0.44 25.99 -3.43
C ALA A 45 -0.25 24.47 -3.33
N GLU A 46 -1.33 23.69 -3.49
CA GLU A 46 -1.27 22.23 -3.53
C GLU A 46 -0.47 21.74 -4.74
N HIS A 47 -0.74 22.29 -5.93
CA HIS A 47 0.01 21.97 -7.15
C HIS A 47 1.51 22.28 -6.97
N GLN A 48 1.84 23.44 -6.40
CA GLN A 48 3.22 23.83 -6.11
C GLN A 48 3.90 22.87 -5.13
N ARG A 49 3.18 22.41 -4.10
CA ARG A 49 3.70 21.42 -3.14
C ARG A 49 4.04 20.10 -3.83
N VAL A 50 3.16 19.60 -4.70
CA VAL A 50 3.38 18.36 -5.46
C VAL A 50 4.57 18.49 -6.41
N GLU A 51 4.70 19.63 -7.10
CA GLU A 51 5.83 19.91 -8.00
C GLU A 51 7.17 19.94 -7.24
N GLU A 52 7.22 20.60 -6.08
CA GLU A 52 8.41 20.61 -5.22
C GLU A 52 8.76 19.22 -4.70
N GLU A 53 7.76 18.42 -4.32
CA GLU A 53 7.97 17.04 -3.86
C GLU A 53 8.57 16.17 -4.97
N MET A 54 8.03 16.25 -6.19
CA MET A 54 8.59 15.56 -7.35
C MET A 54 10.03 15.99 -7.62
N LYS A 55 10.33 17.29 -7.53
CA LYS A 55 11.69 17.81 -7.70
C LYS A 55 12.65 17.27 -6.65
N ARG A 56 12.26 17.25 -5.36
CA ARG A 56 13.07 16.68 -4.28
C ARG A 56 13.32 15.19 -4.49
N ARG A 57 12.31 14.45 -4.96
CA ARG A 57 12.44 13.01 -5.27
C ARG A 57 13.43 12.77 -6.42
N ALA A 58 13.33 13.54 -7.50
CA ALA A 58 14.27 13.46 -8.62
C ALA A 58 15.71 13.79 -8.20
N GLU A 59 15.89 14.81 -7.34
CA GLU A 59 17.21 15.15 -6.79
C GLU A 59 17.79 14.02 -5.91
N ALA A 60 16.96 13.43 -5.03
CA ALA A 60 17.37 12.31 -4.20
C ALA A 60 17.75 11.08 -5.03
N GLU A 61 16.99 10.77 -6.09
CA GLU A 61 17.29 9.69 -7.02
C GLU A 61 18.61 9.94 -7.77
N ALA A 62 18.84 11.18 -8.23
CA ALA A 62 20.09 11.55 -8.88
C ALA A 62 21.29 11.41 -7.92
N LYS A 63 21.14 11.81 -6.65
CA LYS A 63 22.19 11.62 -5.62
C LYS A 63 22.45 10.15 -5.34
N ALA A 64 21.41 9.32 -5.25
CA ALA A 64 21.56 7.88 -5.06
C ALA A 64 22.32 7.23 -6.23
N LYS A 65 21.99 7.60 -7.48
CA LYS A 65 22.71 7.14 -8.68
C LYS A 65 24.19 7.55 -8.67
N ALA A 66 24.48 8.81 -8.33
CA ALA A 66 25.86 9.29 -8.21
C ALA A 66 26.66 8.50 -7.15
N TYR A 67 26.04 8.22 -5.99
CA TYR A 67 26.67 7.42 -4.94
C TYR A 67 26.94 5.98 -5.39
N THR A 68 26.02 5.35 -6.11
CA THR A 68 26.24 3.99 -6.65
C THR A 68 27.38 3.94 -7.67
N GLU A 69 27.51 4.96 -8.51
CA GLU A 69 28.60 5.05 -9.49
C GLU A 69 29.97 5.24 -8.80
N GLU A 70 30.02 6.07 -7.76
CA GLU A 70 31.23 6.26 -6.95
C GLU A 70 31.67 4.95 -6.26
N VAL A 71 30.72 4.19 -5.70
CA VAL A 71 30.99 2.88 -5.08
C VAL A 71 31.54 1.88 -6.11
N VAL A 72 30.94 1.80 -7.31
CA VAL A 72 31.41 0.92 -8.39
C VAL A 72 32.82 1.33 -8.83
N GLN A 73 33.08 2.63 -8.97
CA GLN A 73 34.40 3.14 -9.35
C GLN A 73 35.46 2.86 -8.29
N ALA A 74 35.14 3.06 -7.00
CA ALA A 74 36.02 2.74 -5.89
C ALA A 74 36.35 1.24 -5.83
N GLN A 75 35.34 0.36 -6.00
CA GLN A 75 35.56 -1.09 -6.06
C GLN A 75 36.46 -1.50 -7.23
N SER A 76 36.27 -0.89 -8.41
CA SER A 76 37.11 -1.16 -9.58
C SER A 76 38.58 -0.77 -9.38
N SER A 77 38.84 0.22 -8.53
CA SER A 77 40.20 0.69 -8.20
C SER A 77 40.90 -0.18 -7.15
N VAL A 78 40.13 -0.79 -6.23
CA VAL A 78 40.64 -1.74 -5.23
C VAL A 78 41.01 -3.08 -5.88
N SER A 79 40.32 -3.47 -6.95
CA SER A 79 40.72 -4.55 -7.85
C SER A 79 41.86 -4.09 -8.77
N GLY A 80 43.03 -3.82 -8.18
CA GLY A 80 44.22 -3.51 -8.95
C GLY A 80 44.51 -4.63 -9.97
N PRO A 81 45.11 -4.30 -11.14
CA PRO A 81 45.41 -5.30 -12.16
C PRO A 81 46.26 -6.41 -11.54
N SER A 82 45.66 -7.58 -11.35
CA SER A 82 46.29 -8.74 -10.73
C SER A 82 47.37 -9.27 -11.67
N LYS A 83 48.54 -8.62 -11.64
CA LYS A 83 49.74 -9.11 -12.30
C LYS A 83 50.20 -10.38 -11.59
N GLY A 84 49.80 -11.50 -12.17
CA GLY A 84 50.66 -12.67 -12.24
C GLY A 84 50.51 -13.64 -11.08
N LYS A 85 49.66 -14.64 -11.30
CA LYS A 85 50.05 -16.05 -11.39
C LYS A 85 48.81 -16.79 -11.87
N GLN A 86 48.87 -17.34 -13.08
CA GLN A 86 47.79 -18.20 -13.57
C GLN A 86 47.60 -19.36 -12.57
N PRO A 87 46.41 -19.54 -11.99
CA PRO A 87 46.11 -20.78 -11.31
C PRO A 87 46.14 -21.87 -12.37
N LYS A 88 47.09 -22.78 -12.22
CA LYS A 88 47.27 -23.94 -13.08
C LYS A 88 46.04 -24.82 -12.88
N ALA A 89 45.06 -24.67 -13.78
CA ALA A 89 43.84 -25.46 -13.79
C ALA A 89 44.22 -26.94 -13.93
N ALA A 90 44.10 -27.68 -12.82
CA ALA A 90 44.04 -29.12 -12.85
C ALA A 90 42.67 -29.49 -13.43
N VAL A 91 42.71 -30.02 -14.65
CA VAL A 91 41.64 -30.78 -15.26
C VAL A 91 41.36 -31.99 -14.37
N SER A 92 40.27 -31.95 -13.63
CA SER A 92 39.50 -33.10 -13.18
C SER A 92 38.05 -32.70 -13.43
N GLY A 93 37.33 -33.30 -14.37
CA GLY A 93 37.11 -34.72 -14.50
C GLY A 93 35.59 -34.87 -14.41
N ALA A 94 35.00 -35.43 -15.46
CA ALA A 94 33.57 -35.48 -15.72
C ALA A 94 32.72 -35.94 -14.54
N ALA A 95 31.64 -35.20 -14.26
CA ALA A 95 30.44 -35.74 -13.62
C ALA A 95 29.23 -34.99 -14.18
N GLU A 96 28.19 -35.76 -14.45
CA GLU A 96 27.10 -35.48 -15.37
C GLU A 96 26.26 -34.26 -14.99
N VAL A 97 25.99 -33.42 -15.99
CA VAL A 97 24.87 -32.47 -15.99
C VAL A 97 23.58 -33.28 -16.08
N VAL A 98 23.01 -33.62 -14.92
CA VAL A 98 21.60 -34.00 -14.83
C VAL A 98 20.79 -32.70 -14.94
N GLU A 99 19.93 -32.64 -15.95
CA GLU A 99 18.89 -31.63 -16.09
C GLU A 99 18.12 -31.48 -14.78
N GLN A 100 18.37 -30.40 -14.05
CA GLN A 100 17.56 -30.02 -12.90
C GLN A 100 16.31 -29.31 -13.43
N ALA A 101 15.31 -30.11 -13.79
CA ALA A 101 13.96 -29.63 -14.04
C ALA A 101 13.43 -28.96 -12.76
N GLY A 102 13.31 -27.63 -12.79
CA GLY A 102 12.44 -26.82 -11.93
C GLY A 102 12.23 -27.30 -10.49
N SER A 103 13.31 -27.41 -9.72
CA SER A 103 13.21 -27.71 -8.29
C SER A 103 12.56 -26.54 -7.57
N LEU A 104 11.25 -26.65 -7.36
CA LEU A 104 10.53 -25.91 -6.33
C LEU A 104 11.26 -26.14 -5.01
N ALA A 105 11.71 -25.05 -4.38
CA ALA A 105 12.41 -25.09 -3.11
C ALA A 105 11.60 -25.91 -2.08
N PRO A 106 12.19 -26.93 -1.43
CA PRO A 106 11.54 -27.69 -0.38
C PRO A 106 11.19 -26.75 0.77
N CYS A 107 9.93 -26.69 1.19
CA CYS A 107 9.59 -25.96 2.41
C CYS A 107 10.09 -26.76 3.62
N TYR A 108 10.83 -26.09 4.50
CA TYR A 108 11.50 -26.71 5.65
C TYR A 108 10.54 -27.43 6.63
N GLY A 109 9.24 -27.21 6.52
CA GLY A 109 8.21 -27.86 7.34
C GLY A 109 7.63 -29.17 6.80
N CYS A 110 7.82 -29.53 5.52
CA CYS A 110 7.22 -30.75 4.93
C CYS A 110 8.22 -31.89 4.68
N LEU A 111 9.50 -31.69 5.02
CA LEU A 111 10.60 -32.62 4.73
C LEU A 111 10.48 -33.99 5.44
N GLY A 112 9.70 -34.09 6.53
CA GLY A 112 9.50 -35.36 7.25
C GLY A 112 8.37 -36.25 6.72
N ALA A 113 7.41 -35.71 5.96
CA ALA A 113 6.16 -36.42 5.67
C ALA A 113 6.01 -36.88 4.20
N GLY A 114 6.92 -36.49 3.31
CA GLY A 114 6.84 -36.84 1.88
C GLY A 114 5.59 -36.30 1.15
N VAL A 115 4.87 -35.35 1.76
CA VAL A 115 3.66 -34.76 1.19
C VAL A 115 4.05 -33.53 0.38
N ALA A 116 3.75 -33.54 -0.93
CA ALA A 116 3.87 -32.36 -1.77
C ALA A 116 2.95 -31.26 -1.23
N CYS A 117 3.55 -30.22 -0.62
CA CYS A 117 2.82 -29.12 -0.04
C CYS A 117 2.21 -28.28 -1.17
N LYS A 118 0.92 -28.55 -1.43
CA LYS A 118 0.06 -27.85 -2.39
C LYS A 118 -0.11 -26.43 -1.88
N TRP A 119 0.78 -25.52 -2.28
CA TRP A 119 0.69 -24.11 -1.90
C TRP A 119 -0.69 -23.58 -2.29
N LEU A 120 -1.46 -23.13 -1.30
CA LEU A 120 -2.73 -22.42 -1.45
C LEU A 120 -2.50 -20.98 -1.96
N GLY A 121 -1.58 -20.81 -2.92
CA GLY A 121 -1.26 -19.52 -3.54
C GLY A 121 -2.38 -18.95 -4.42
N ASP A 122 -3.42 -19.72 -4.71
CA ASP A 122 -4.53 -19.32 -5.59
C ASP A 122 -5.77 -18.78 -4.86
N ILE A 123 -5.84 -18.84 -3.53
CA ILE A 123 -7.02 -18.34 -2.81
C ILE A 123 -7.07 -16.81 -2.81
N GLN A 124 -5.92 -16.14 -2.71
CA GLN A 124 -5.86 -14.67 -2.71
C GLN A 124 -6.27 -14.09 -4.08
N SER A 125 -5.97 -14.80 -5.17
CA SER A 125 -6.31 -14.47 -6.56
C SER A 125 -7.81 -14.54 -6.85
N MET A 126 -8.54 -15.46 -6.20
CA MET A 126 -9.99 -15.58 -6.37
C MET A 126 -10.76 -14.44 -5.71
N TRP A 127 -10.31 -13.98 -4.54
CA TRP A 127 -10.94 -12.84 -3.87
C TRP A 127 -10.72 -11.53 -4.66
N TRP A 128 -9.52 -11.34 -5.21
CA TRP A 128 -9.21 -10.19 -6.07
C TRP A 128 -10.03 -10.20 -7.38
N ARG A 129 -10.15 -11.36 -8.06
CA ARG A 129 -10.99 -11.48 -9.25
C ARG A 129 -12.47 -11.21 -8.98
N LYS A 130 -12.98 -11.61 -7.81
CA LYS A 130 -14.37 -11.36 -7.41
C LYS A 130 -14.63 -9.88 -7.12
N TRP A 131 -13.66 -9.18 -6.55
CA TRP A 131 -13.76 -7.72 -6.34
C TRP A 131 -13.70 -6.94 -7.66
N GLU A 132 -12.84 -7.37 -8.60
CA GLU A 132 -12.71 -6.78 -9.93
C GLU A 132 -13.95 -7.01 -10.82
N GLU A 133 -14.63 -8.16 -10.68
CA GLU A 133 -15.94 -8.41 -11.30
C GLU A 133 -17.07 -7.53 -10.71
N VAL A 134 -17.05 -7.28 -9.40
CA VAL A 134 -18.07 -6.45 -8.74
C VAL A 134 -17.89 -4.96 -9.05
N MET A 135 -16.64 -4.52 -9.20
CA MET A 135 -16.29 -3.11 -9.47
C MET A 135 -16.13 -2.76 -10.95
N SER A 136 -16.42 -3.70 -11.87
CA SER A 136 -16.51 -3.43 -13.31
C SER A 136 -17.97 -3.40 -13.82
N PRO A 137 -18.80 -2.39 -13.48
CA PRO A 137 -20.13 -2.22 -14.08
C PRO A 137 -20.11 -2.12 -15.62
N TRP A 138 -18.96 -1.81 -16.21
CA TRP A 138 -18.84 -1.51 -17.64
C TRP A 138 -18.76 -2.75 -18.54
N ALA A 139 -18.41 -3.93 -18.02
CA ALA A 139 -18.14 -5.10 -18.84
C ALA A 139 -19.39 -5.89 -19.30
N ARG A 140 -20.60 -5.56 -18.82
CA ARG A 140 -21.85 -6.28 -19.16
C ARG A 140 -22.92 -5.49 -19.90
N LYS A 141 -22.65 -4.28 -20.38
CA LYS A 141 -23.64 -3.49 -21.14
C LYS A 141 -23.36 -3.51 -22.65
N LYS A 142 -23.56 -4.68 -23.26
CA LYS A 142 -23.81 -4.80 -24.70
C LYS A 142 -25.01 -5.71 -24.91
N LYS A 143 -26.01 -5.21 -25.66
CA LYS A 143 -27.33 -5.78 -26.01
C LYS A 143 -28.41 -5.33 -25.01
N ALA A 144 -29.45 -4.57 -25.34
CA ALA A 144 -30.05 -4.24 -26.62
C ALA A 144 -30.54 -2.79 -26.63
N TRP A 145 -30.12 -2.00 -27.61
CA TRP A 145 -30.78 -0.75 -27.98
C TRP A 145 -31.17 -0.87 -29.44
N THR A 146 -32.35 -1.42 -29.68
CA THR A 146 -33.08 -1.34 -30.95
C THR A 146 -34.54 -1.59 -30.63
N GLN A 147 -35.26 -0.51 -30.32
CA GLN A 147 -36.64 -0.32 -30.74
C GLN A 147 -36.83 1.17 -30.93
N SER A 148 -36.53 1.61 -32.15
CA SER A 148 -37.02 2.85 -32.72
C SER A 148 -38.54 2.78 -32.77
N LEU A 149 -39.21 3.60 -31.96
CA LEU A 149 -40.63 3.88 -32.08
C LEU A 149 -40.80 4.82 -33.27
N VAL A 150 -41.17 4.26 -34.42
CA VAL A 150 -41.70 5.00 -35.55
C VAL A 150 -43.21 5.04 -35.35
N VAL A 151 -43.73 6.20 -34.96
CA VAL A 151 -45.13 6.59 -35.18
C VAL A 151 -45.05 8.02 -35.70
N ASP A 152 -45.20 8.14 -37.01
CA ASP A 152 -45.65 9.37 -37.67
C ASP A 152 -47.13 9.60 -37.29
N ASP A 153 -47.48 10.84 -36.95
CA ASP A 153 -48.57 11.60 -37.59
C ASP A 153 -49.04 12.76 -36.68
N ASP A 154 -48.78 13.98 -37.16
CA ASP A 154 -49.67 15.15 -37.21
C ASP A 154 -50.56 15.52 -35.99
N ASP A 155 -50.02 16.38 -35.12
CA ASP A 155 -50.84 17.35 -34.38
C ASP A 155 -50.02 18.63 -34.13
N GLU A 156 -50.35 19.70 -34.85
CA GLU A 156 -50.03 21.07 -34.42
C GLU A 156 -50.67 21.32 -33.05
N TYR A 157 -49.85 21.37 -31.99
CA TYR A 157 -50.25 21.96 -30.72
C TYR A 157 -49.18 22.93 -30.26
N GLU A 158 -49.42 24.22 -30.53
CA GLU A 158 -48.84 25.33 -29.79
C GLU A 158 -49.32 25.24 -28.34
N GLU A 159 -48.44 24.86 -27.41
CA GLU A 159 -48.57 25.32 -26.03
C GLU A 159 -47.17 25.62 -25.49
N GLU A 160 -46.84 26.91 -25.58
CA GLU A 160 -45.78 27.53 -24.81
C GLU A 160 -46.08 27.38 -23.31
N ALA A 161 -45.00 27.23 -22.54
CA ALA A 161 -44.88 27.36 -21.09
C ALA A 161 -44.62 26.05 -20.33
N GLU A 162 -43.74 26.18 -19.34
CA GLU A 162 -43.38 25.21 -18.30
C GLU A 162 -42.26 24.20 -18.65
N ASP A 163 -41.05 24.72 -18.94
CA ASP A 163 -39.82 23.91 -19.03
C ASP A 163 -38.69 24.47 -18.14
N GLU A 164 -39.04 25.00 -16.95
CA GLU A 164 -38.09 25.67 -16.04
C GLU A 164 -37.63 24.79 -14.85
N GLU A 165 -38.30 23.67 -14.54
CA GLU A 165 -37.98 22.84 -13.36
C GLU A 165 -36.88 21.78 -13.56
N VAL A 166 -36.43 21.49 -14.78
CA VAL A 166 -35.45 20.39 -15.04
C VAL A 166 -33.98 20.81 -14.81
N LYS A 167 -33.73 22.09 -14.50
CA LYS A 167 -32.36 22.62 -14.41
C LYS A 167 -31.69 22.35 -13.05
N GLU A 168 -32.47 22.25 -11.97
CA GLU A 168 -31.94 22.12 -10.59
C GLU A 168 -31.36 20.72 -10.29
N GLU A 169 -31.92 19.65 -10.89
CA GLU A 169 -31.44 18.28 -10.65
C GLU A 169 -30.03 18.01 -11.21
N ARG A 170 -29.61 18.77 -12.23
CA ARG A 170 -28.27 18.64 -12.81
C ARG A 170 -27.17 19.09 -11.85
N ASP A 171 -27.46 20.07 -11.00
CA ASP A 171 -26.48 20.59 -10.03
C ASP A 171 -26.27 19.59 -8.88
N ALA A 172 -27.34 18.93 -8.42
CA ALA A 172 -27.24 17.89 -7.40
C ALA A 172 -26.44 16.67 -7.87
N LEU A 173 -26.65 16.22 -9.12
CA LEU A 173 -25.88 15.13 -9.71
C LEU A 173 -24.41 15.51 -9.95
N GLY A 174 -24.14 16.78 -10.29
CA GLY A 174 -22.78 17.31 -10.41
C GLY A 174 -22.02 17.20 -9.08
N VAL A 175 -22.62 17.69 -7.99
CA VAL A 175 -22.03 17.61 -6.65
C VAL A 175 -21.82 16.16 -6.20
N LEU A 176 -22.80 15.28 -6.43
CA LEU A 176 -22.65 13.85 -6.11
C LEU A 176 -21.47 13.22 -6.87
N THR A 177 -21.31 13.57 -8.13
CA THR A 177 -20.21 13.07 -8.97
C THR A 177 -18.85 13.55 -8.46
N GLU A 178 -18.74 14.82 -8.04
CA GLU A 178 -17.52 15.35 -7.45
C GLU A 178 -17.18 14.66 -6.12
N VAL A 179 -18.17 14.46 -5.25
CA VAL A 179 -17.99 13.73 -3.98
C VAL A 179 -17.53 12.30 -4.24
N LEU A 180 -18.15 11.60 -5.19
CA LEU A 180 -17.73 10.24 -5.57
C LEU A 180 -16.30 10.23 -6.11
N ALA A 181 -15.90 11.21 -6.92
CA ALA A 181 -14.54 11.31 -7.45
C ALA A 181 -13.51 11.48 -6.30
N VAL A 182 -13.80 12.34 -5.32
CA VAL A 182 -12.94 12.52 -4.14
C VAL A 182 -12.79 11.22 -3.35
N VAL A 183 -13.90 10.54 -3.06
CA VAL A 183 -13.88 9.26 -2.32
C VAL A 183 -13.07 8.20 -3.05
N VAL A 184 -13.20 8.10 -4.38
CA VAL A 184 -12.43 7.14 -5.18
C VAL A 184 -10.93 7.43 -5.14
N VAL A 185 -10.54 8.71 -5.23
CA VAL A 185 -9.12 9.11 -5.11
C VAL A 185 -8.59 8.76 -3.73
N GLU A 186 -9.31 9.08 -2.66
CA GLU A 186 -8.90 8.78 -1.28
C GLU A 186 -8.77 7.27 -1.03
N MET A 187 -9.70 6.46 -1.54
CA MET A 187 -9.61 5.00 -1.48
C MET A 187 -8.37 4.46 -2.20
N TRP A 188 -8.01 5.07 -3.33
CA TRP A 188 -6.84 4.67 -4.10
C TRP A 188 -5.54 5.03 -3.39
N ASP A 189 -5.48 6.21 -2.77
CA ASP A 189 -4.35 6.64 -1.94
C ASP A 189 -4.15 5.73 -0.73
N MET A 190 -5.22 5.39 -0.02
CA MET A 190 -5.15 4.40 1.07
C MET A 190 -4.66 3.03 0.58
N ALA A 191 -5.10 2.58 -0.60
CA ALA A 191 -4.63 1.32 -1.17
C ALA A 191 -3.15 1.39 -1.57
N ALA A 192 -2.68 2.51 -2.10
CA ALA A 192 -1.27 2.75 -2.40
C ALA A 192 -0.41 2.77 -1.12
N ALA A 193 -0.89 3.43 -0.06
CA ALA A 193 -0.21 3.45 1.24
C ALA A 193 -0.07 2.05 1.85
N ARG A 194 -1.13 1.23 1.79
CA ARG A 194 -1.07 -0.18 2.26
C ARG A 194 -0.08 -1.02 1.45
N ARG A 195 -0.01 -0.83 0.13
CA ARG A 195 0.97 -1.52 -0.72
C ARG A 195 2.41 -1.14 -0.35
N ARG A 196 2.68 0.14 -0.15
CA ARG A 196 4.00 0.62 0.30
C ARG A 196 4.39 0.02 1.65
N ALA A 197 3.48 0.01 2.62
CA ALA A 197 3.74 -0.59 3.93
C ALA A 197 4.03 -2.11 3.83
N ALA A 198 3.34 -2.82 2.93
CA ALA A 198 3.63 -4.23 2.66
C ALA A 198 5.02 -4.42 2.03
N GLU A 199 5.40 -3.63 1.04
CA GLU A 199 6.73 -3.66 0.42
C GLU A 199 7.85 -3.38 1.43
N GLU A 200 7.65 -2.40 2.33
CA GLU A 200 8.59 -2.10 3.40
C GLU A 200 8.74 -3.27 4.38
N SER A 201 7.64 -3.95 4.72
CA SER A 201 7.68 -5.14 5.58
C SER A 201 8.42 -6.31 4.93
N CYS A 202 8.26 -6.51 3.61
CA CYS A 202 9.02 -7.52 2.87
C CYS A 202 10.52 -7.19 2.88
N ALA A 203 10.90 -5.94 2.65
CA ALA A 203 12.30 -5.51 2.71
C ALA A 203 12.91 -5.62 4.13
N GLN A 204 12.09 -5.53 5.19
CA GLN A 204 12.53 -5.81 6.56
C GLN A 204 12.75 -7.32 6.78
N LEU A 205 11.81 -8.16 6.30
CA LEU A 205 11.92 -9.61 6.37
C LEU A 205 13.18 -10.12 5.64
N GLU A 206 13.44 -9.62 4.42
CA GLU A 206 14.64 -9.97 3.65
C GLU A 206 15.93 -9.58 4.38
N ARG A 207 15.97 -8.40 5.01
CA ARG A 207 17.10 -7.99 5.85
C ARG A 207 17.30 -8.93 7.04
N MET A 208 16.22 -9.33 7.71
CA MET A 208 16.29 -10.27 8.82
C MET A 208 16.76 -11.65 8.37
N LEU A 209 16.28 -12.15 7.23
CA LEU A 209 16.71 -13.42 6.66
C LEU A 209 18.19 -13.40 6.29
N GLY A 210 18.70 -12.31 5.72
CA GLY A 210 20.13 -12.16 5.44
C GLY A 210 21.00 -12.20 6.70
N ILE A 211 20.54 -11.59 7.80
CA ILE A 211 21.23 -11.67 9.11
C ILE A 211 21.22 -13.11 9.64
N LEU A 212 20.10 -13.82 9.52
CA LEU A 212 20.02 -15.22 9.95
C LEU A 212 20.93 -16.14 9.13
N GLU A 213 21.02 -15.92 7.81
CA GLU A 213 21.94 -16.64 6.92
C GLU A 213 23.40 -16.36 7.28
N GLU A 214 23.75 -15.11 7.61
CA GLU A 214 25.09 -14.73 8.09
C GLU A 214 25.45 -15.45 9.41
N ILE A 215 24.51 -15.53 10.35
CA ILE A 215 24.70 -16.26 11.61
C ILE A 215 24.87 -17.76 11.35
N GLN A 216 24.05 -18.36 10.49
CA GLN A 216 24.14 -19.78 10.15
C GLN A 216 25.49 -20.11 9.51
N GLY A 217 25.96 -19.27 8.57
CA GLY A 217 27.28 -19.43 7.96
C GLY A 217 28.44 -19.34 8.96
N CYS A 218 28.30 -18.57 10.04
CA CYS A 218 29.28 -18.54 11.13
C CYS A 218 29.27 -19.83 11.97
N LEU A 219 28.09 -20.41 12.23
CA LEU A 219 27.96 -21.61 13.05
C LEU A 219 28.43 -22.88 12.33
N ASP A 220 28.20 -22.98 11.02
CA ASP A 220 28.61 -24.14 10.21
C ASP A 220 30.15 -24.30 10.10
N LEU A 221 30.92 -23.24 10.38
CA LEU A 221 32.39 -23.29 10.33
C LEU A 221 33.05 -23.79 11.63
N GLU A 222 32.39 -23.62 12.78
CA GLU A 222 32.92 -24.08 14.08
C GLU A 222 32.36 -25.44 14.51
N TYR A 223 31.23 -25.88 13.95
CA TYR A 223 30.64 -27.19 14.24
C TYR A 223 31.05 -28.22 13.18
N ALA A 224 32.35 -28.49 13.06
CA ALA A 224 32.74 -29.86 12.71
C ALA A 224 32.44 -30.68 13.97
N PRO A 225 31.42 -31.56 14.00
CA PRO A 225 31.27 -32.46 15.13
C PRO A 225 32.54 -33.30 15.16
N ASP A 226 33.46 -32.93 16.05
CA ASP A 226 34.53 -33.82 16.49
C ASP A 226 33.83 -35.14 16.74
N GLU A 227 34.24 -36.16 15.98
CA GLU A 227 33.64 -37.48 15.97
C GLU A 227 33.36 -37.86 17.43
N LEU A 228 32.11 -37.72 17.86
CA LEU A 228 31.67 -38.04 19.20
C LEU A 228 31.78 -39.55 19.27
N GLU A 229 32.98 -39.98 19.66
CA GLU A 229 33.32 -41.36 19.92
C GLU A 229 32.24 -41.86 20.88
N VAL A 230 31.39 -42.73 20.34
CA VAL A 230 30.16 -43.25 20.93
C VAL A 230 30.52 -43.92 22.25
N GLY A 231 30.52 -43.14 23.33
CA GLY A 231 30.62 -43.59 24.71
C GLY A 231 29.27 -44.13 25.15
N SER A 232 29.12 -45.44 24.98
CA SER A 232 28.31 -46.37 25.77
C SER A 232 27.06 -45.82 26.48
N GLU A 233 25.90 -46.28 26.00
CA GLU A 233 24.77 -46.79 26.79
C GLU A 233 24.98 -46.77 28.32
N GLU A 234 24.65 -45.67 28.99
CA GLU A 234 24.20 -45.73 30.39
C GLU A 234 22.69 -45.53 30.39
N GLU A 235 22.02 -46.64 30.67
CA GLU A 235 20.60 -46.81 30.97
C GLU A 235 20.21 -45.87 32.13
N PHE A 236 19.81 -44.64 31.81
CA PHE A 236 19.18 -43.76 32.78
C PHE A 236 17.74 -44.24 33.01
N GLU A 237 17.49 -44.75 34.22
CA GLU A 237 16.16 -45.09 34.73
C GLU A 237 15.19 -43.91 34.53
N GLU A 238 14.11 -44.19 33.80
CA GLU A 238 12.94 -43.33 33.64
C GLU A 238 12.21 -43.15 34.97
N GLU A 239 12.74 -42.33 35.88
CA GLU A 239 12.00 -41.88 37.05
C GLU A 239 12.13 -40.36 37.16
N GLU A 240 10.99 -39.68 37.31
CA GLU A 240 10.86 -38.24 37.62
C GLU A 240 10.75 -37.25 36.42
N VAL A 241 9.74 -37.40 35.57
CA VAL A 241 9.25 -36.31 34.67
C VAL A 241 7.73 -36.09 34.80
N VAL A 242 7.14 -36.27 36.00
CA VAL A 242 5.69 -36.13 36.22
C VAL A 242 5.28 -34.76 36.80
N GLU A 243 6.19 -33.91 37.28
CA GLU A 243 5.81 -32.70 38.04
C GLU A 243 5.95 -31.33 37.32
N VAL A 244 6.10 -31.27 35.99
CA VAL A 244 6.21 -29.97 35.26
C VAL A 244 4.96 -29.66 34.41
N ALA A 245 3.83 -30.31 34.69
CA ALA A 245 2.55 -30.03 34.01
C ALA A 245 1.62 -29.09 34.80
N GLU A 246 1.83 -28.88 36.09
CA GLU A 246 0.85 -28.16 36.93
C GLU A 246 1.08 -26.63 37.01
N GLU A 247 2.25 -26.11 36.62
CA GLU A 247 2.58 -24.68 36.82
C GLU A 247 2.28 -23.77 35.61
N ARG A 248 1.69 -24.29 34.53
CA ARG A 248 1.40 -23.50 33.30
C ARG A 248 -0.04 -22.99 33.15
N GLU A 249 -0.96 -23.32 34.06
CA GLU A 249 -2.35 -22.80 34.01
C GLU A 249 -2.56 -21.47 34.77
N ALA A 250 -1.61 -21.03 35.60
CA ALA A 250 -1.79 -19.83 36.44
C ALA A 250 -1.62 -18.47 35.71
N LEU A 251 -1.15 -18.45 34.45
CA LEU A 251 -0.82 -17.19 33.74
C LEU A 251 -1.87 -16.71 32.74
N LYS A 252 -3.05 -17.34 32.67
CA LYS A 252 -4.09 -16.98 31.67
C LYS A 252 -5.17 -16.01 32.15
N GLY A 253 -5.01 -15.39 33.33
CA GLY A 253 -6.09 -14.64 34.00
C GLY A 253 -5.89 -13.14 34.21
N ARG A 254 -4.95 -12.45 33.54
CA ARG A 254 -4.60 -11.05 33.89
C ARG A 254 -4.48 -10.06 32.72
N SER A 255 -5.43 -10.07 31.79
CA SER A 255 -5.47 -9.04 30.73
C SER A 255 -6.91 -8.69 30.34
N GLU A 256 -7.72 -8.25 31.30
CA GLU A 256 -9.06 -7.72 31.02
C GLU A 256 -9.40 -6.60 32.00
N GLU A 257 -8.55 -5.59 32.09
CA GLU A 257 -8.93 -4.32 32.74
C GLU A 257 -8.18 -3.19 32.02
N GLU A 258 -8.88 -2.06 31.83
CA GLU A 258 -8.40 -0.77 31.31
C GLU A 258 -8.53 -0.52 29.79
N ALA A 259 -9.77 -0.22 29.37
CA ALA A 259 -10.04 0.69 28.26
C ALA A 259 -11.37 1.44 28.47
N GLU A 260 -11.48 2.14 29.59
CA GLU A 260 -12.52 3.17 29.77
C GLU A 260 -11.83 4.44 30.28
N VAL A 261 -11.27 5.23 29.36
CA VAL A 261 -10.75 6.56 29.65
C VAL A 261 -11.35 7.57 28.67
N ASP A 262 -12.16 8.43 29.29
CA ASP A 262 -12.55 9.79 28.96
C ASP A 262 -13.35 10.10 27.68
N LYS A 263 -14.65 10.32 27.92
CA LYS A 263 -15.46 11.34 27.24
C LYS A 263 -15.87 12.40 28.26
N SER A 264 -15.13 13.51 28.32
CA SER A 264 -15.48 14.82 28.92
C SER A 264 -14.29 15.74 28.59
N VAL A 265 -14.38 16.93 28.00
CA VAL A 265 -15.36 18.04 28.03
C VAL A 265 -15.32 18.77 26.70
#